data_AF-A0A936Y3F2-F1
#
_entry.id   AF-A0A936Y3F2-F1
#
_cell.length_a   1.000
_cell.length_b   1.000
_cell.length_c   1.000
_cell.angle_alpha   90.00
_cell.angle_beta   90.00
_cell.angle_gamma   90.00
#
_symmetry.space_group_name_H-M   'P 1'
#
loop_
_entity.id
_entity.type
_entity.pdbx_description
1 polymer ?
#
loop_
_entity_poly.entity_id
_entity_poly.type
_entity_poly.pdbx_seq_one_letter_code
_entity_poly.pdbx_strand_id
1 'polypeptide(L)'
;MKNIDYKYVEEFVNSILEQLKNILDVDTVNFVQHYLNHDEYEMAFEGLFIEIMKLDKMPKIDFSKSKEIAEILKLDQDSVFDFEFWKKFNDYLEKKHGNR
;
A
#
# COMPACT_ATOMS: atom_id res chain seq x y z
N MET A 1 -18.20 15.98 4.61
CA MET A 1 -17.39 14.96 3.90
C MET A 1 -15.94 15.28 4.21
N LYS A 2 -15.15 14.33 4.72
CA LYS A 2 -13.70 14.55 4.86
C LYS A 2 -13.14 14.65 3.43
N ASN A 3 -12.51 15.77 3.08
CA ASN A 3 -11.71 15.81 1.87
C ASN A 3 -10.52 14.89 2.11
N ILE A 4 -10.39 13.86 1.28
CA ILE A 4 -9.20 13.00 1.31
C ILE A 4 -8.03 13.88 0.87
N ASP A 5 -6.97 13.91 1.65
CA ASP A 5 -5.73 14.58 1.27
C ASP A 5 -4.96 13.65 0.33
N TYR A 6 -5.34 13.67 -0.94
CA TYR A 6 -4.72 12.80 -1.95
C TYR A 6 -3.24 13.11 -2.16
N LYS A 7 -2.81 14.35 -1.92
CA LYS A 7 -1.39 14.71 -1.94
C LYS A 7 -0.63 13.98 -0.83
N TYR A 8 -1.19 13.90 0.38
CA TYR A 8 -0.61 13.12 1.47
C TYR A 8 -0.52 11.62 1.13
N VAL A 9 -1.52 11.07 0.44
CA VAL A 9 -1.51 9.67 -0.04
C VAL A 9 -0.41 9.47 -1.08
N GLU A 10 -0.36 10.32 -2.10
CA GLU A 10 0.64 10.26 -3.17
C GLU A 10 2.07 10.35 -2.61
N GLU A 11 2.34 11.32 -1.74
CA GLU A 11 3.65 11.47 -1.09
C GLU A 11 4.02 10.23 -0.29
N PHE A 12 3.04 9.61 0.39
CA PHE A 12 3.27 8.38 1.12
C PHE A 12 3.62 7.21 0.17
N VAL A 13 2.80 6.94 -0.85
CA VAL A 13 3.03 5.84 -1.79
C VAL A 13 4.38 6.00 -2.50
N ASN A 14 4.70 7.21 -2.97
CA ASN A 14 6.00 7.51 -3.57
C ASN A 14 7.16 7.27 -2.58
N SER A 15 7.00 7.63 -1.30
CA SER A 15 8.03 7.39 -0.30
C SER A 15 8.31 5.91 -0.07
N ILE A 16 7.29 5.05 -0.16
CA ILE A 16 7.43 3.59 -0.03
C ILE A 16 8.07 3.02 -1.29
N LEU A 17 7.64 3.44 -2.48
CA LEU A 17 8.25 3.04 -3.75
C LEU A 17 9.75 3.36 -3.75
N GLU A 18 10.14 4.58 -3.38
CA GLU A 18 11.55 4.97 -3.34
C GLU A 18 12.37 4.14 -2.34
N GLN A 19 11.79 3.80 -1.19
CA GLN A 19 12.44 2.92 -0.20
C GLN A 19 12.63 1.50 -0.71
N LEU A 20 11.71 1.01 -1.54
CA LEU A 20 11.64 -0.39 -1.96
C LEU A 20 12.00 -0.62 -3.44
N LYS A 21 12.36 0.41 -4.21
CA LYS A 21 12.64 0.31 -5.66
C LYS A 21 13.77 -0.66 -6.06
N ASN A 22 14.66 -0.98 -5.12
CA ASN A 22 15.75 -1.94 -5.33
C ASN A 22 15.35 -3.38 -4.95
N ILE A 23 14.14 -3.55 -4.38
CA ILE A 23 13.59 -4.82 -3.89
C ILE A 23 12.40 -5.22 -4.77
N LEU A 24 11.53 -4.25 -5.11
CA LEU A 24 10.44 -4.43 -6.04
C LEU A 24 10.97 -4.51 -7.46
N ASP A 25 10.31 -5.31 -8.29
CA ASP A 25 10.62 -5.37 -9.71
C ASP A 25 10.13 -4.09 -10.44
N VAL A 26 10.67 -3.88 -11.63
CA VAL A 26 10.39 -2.68 -12.44
C VAL A 26 8.93 -2.62 -12.90
N ASP A 27 8.27 -3.76 -13.09
CA ASP A 27 6.88 -3.80 -13.53
C ASP A 27 5.95 -3.35 -12.41
N THR A 28 6.23 -3.75 -11.16
CA THR A 28 5.55 -3.25 -9.97
C THR A 28 5.70 -1.74 -9.82
N VAL A 29 6.91 -1.20 -9.98
CA VAL A 29 7.14 0.26 -9.89
C VAL A 29 6.37 1.02 -10.97
N ASN A 30 6.43 0.54 -12.21
CA ASN A 30 5.70 1.14 -13.34
C ASN A 30 4.19 1.05 -13.15
N PHE A 31 3.69 -0.08 -12.66
CA PHE A 31 2.27 -0.29 -12.35
C PHE A 31 1.76 0.73 -11.33
N VAL A 32 2.46 0.89 -10.20
CA VAL A 32 2.03 1.84 -9.16
C VAL A 32 2.11 3.28 -9.67
N GLN A 33 3.18 3.64 -10.38
CA GLN A 33 3.32 4.99 -10.94
C GLN A 33 2.23 5.31 -11.98
N HIS A 34 1.80 4.32 -12.76
CA HIS A 34 0.70 4.48 -13.72
C HIS A 34 -0.58 4.96 -13.01
N TYR A 35 -0.98 4.30 -11.92
CA TYR A 35 -2.18 4.68 -11.17
C TYR A 35 -2.04 6.03 -10.46
N LEU A 36 -0.87 6.33 -9.89
CA LEU A 36 -0.61 7.65 -9.29
C LEU A 36 -0.78 8.78 -10.32
N ASN A 37 -0.30 8.58 -11.56
CA ASN A 37 -0.42 9.57 -12.62
C ASN A 37 -1.86 9.79 -13.12
N HIS A 38 -2.78 8.89 -12.79
CA HIS A 38 -4.20 8.97 -13.16
C HIS A 38 -5.11 9.32 -11.97
N ASP A 39 -4.53 9.73 -10.83
CA ASP A 39 -5.27 10.00 -9.58
C ASP A 39 -6.04 8.78 -9.04
N GLU A 40 -5.62 7.57 -9.40
CA GLU A 40 -6.24 6.30 -8.98
C GLU A 40 -5.53 5.76 -7.72
N TYR A 41 -5.61 6.52 -6.63
CA TYR A 41 -4.81 6.30 -5.42
C TYR A 41 -5.11 4.98 -4.69
N GLU A 42 -6.38 4.55 -4.69
CA GLU A 42 -6.81 3.26 -4.16
C GLU A 42 -6.07 2.11 -4.85
N MET A 43 -6.03 2.15 -6.18
CA MET A 43 -5.35 1.15 -7.00
C MET A 43 -3.83 1.21 -6.80
N ALA A 44 -3.24 2.40 -6.81
CA ALA A 44 -1.81 2.57 -6.57
C ALA A 44 -1.39 1.96 -5.23
N PHE A 45 -2.14 2.26 -4.17
CA PHE A 45 -1.86 1.76 -2.82
C PHE A 45 -2.07 0.24 -2.72
N GLU A 46 -3.23 -0.25 -3.15
CA GLU A 46 -3.57 -1.67 -3.02
C GLU A 46 -2.59 -2.54 -3.79
N GLY A 47 -2.29 -2.18 -5.04
CA GLY A 47 -1.33 -2.91 -5.86
C GLY A 47 0.06 -2.94 -5.25
N LEU A 48 0.55 -1.80 -4.73
CA LEU A 48 1.83 -1.74 -4.03
C LEU A 48 1.86 -2.69 -2.83
N PHE A 49 0.82 -2.70 -1.99
CA PHE A 49 0.81 -3.52 -0.80
C PHE A 49 0.58 -5.01 -1.09
N ILE A 50 -0.12 -5.36 -2.18
CA ILE A 50 -0.18 -6.74 -2.68
C ILE A 50 1.23 -7.25 -3.00
N GLU A 51 2.07 -6.45 -3.66
CA GLU A 51 3.44 -6.86 -3.97
C GLU A 51 4.36 -6.87 -2.74
N ILE A 52 4.21 -5.88 -1.83
CA ILE A 52 4.95 -5.86 -0.56
C ILE A 52 4.66 -7.11 0.29
N MET A 53 3.41 -7.59 0.31
CA MET A 53 3.01 -8.77 1.08
C MET A 53 3.60 -10.08 0.51
N LYS A 54 4.04 -10.09 -0.75
CA LYS A 54 4.68 -11.24 -1.39
C LYS A 54 6.19 -11.31 -1.14
N LEU A 55 6.80 -10.25 -0.60
CA LEU A 55 8.23 -10.24 -0.32
C LEU A 55 8.60 -11.27 0.75
N ASP A 56 9.71 -11.99 0.54
CA ASP A 56 10.23 -12.96 1.52
C ASP A 56 10.56 -12.34 2.88
N LYS A 57 10.92 -11.05 2.89
CA LYS A 57 11.28 -10.29 4.08
C LYS A 57 10.40 -9.06 4.19
N MET A 58 9.79 -8.90 5.36
CA MET A 58 9.01 -7.72 5.69
C MET A 58 9.90 -6.46 5.63
N PRO A 59 9.58 -5.47 4.78
CA PRO A 59 10.38 -4.27 4.68
C PRO A 59 10.21 -3.38 5.90
N LYS A 60 11.22 -2.53 6.17
CA LYS A 60 11.19 -1.57 7.28
C LYS A 60 10.43 -0.32 6.87
N ILE A 61 9.10 -0.42 6.80
CA ILE A 61 8.20 0.70 6.49
C ILE A 61 7.27 1.02 7.67
N ASP A 62 6.65 2.20 7.62
CA ASP A 62 5.67 2.61 8.63
C ASP A 62 4.31 1.94 8.38
N PHE A 63 4.17 0.75 8.96
CA PHE A 63 2.94 -0.04 8.90
C PHE A 63 1.74 0.60 9.64
N SER A 64 2.00 1.44 10.65
CA SER A 64 0.91 2.15 11.32
C SER A 64 0.30 3.19 10.37
N LYS A 65 1.18 3.96 9.72
CA LYS A 65 0.77 4.92 8.70
C LYS A 65 0.18 4.24 7.47
N SER A 66 0.70 3.07 7.07
CA SER A 66 0.15 2.27 5.98
C SER A 66 -1.33 1.93 6.24
N LYS A 67 -1.66 1.51 7.47
CA LYS A 67 -3.04 1.21 7.84
C LYS A 67 -3.94 2.45 7.79
N GLU A 68 -3.46 3.56 8.33
CA GLU A 68 -4.19 4.83 8.29
C GLU A 68 -4.52 5.26 6.85
N ILE A 69 -3.55 5.18 5.93
CA ILE A 69 -3.76 5.51 4.52
C ILE A 69 -4.77 4.56 3.86
N ALA A 70 -4.68 3.25 4.12
CA ALA A 70 -5.62 2.27 3.59
C ALA A 70 -7.08 2.56 4.02
N GLU A 71 -7.27 2.98 5.28
CA GLU A 71 -8.58 3.39 5.81
C GLU A 71 -9.07 4.72 5.22
N ILE A 72 -8.16 5.69 4.98
CA ILE A 72 -8.48 6.94 4.28
C ILE A 72 -8.99 6.65 2.86
N LEU A 73 -8.37 5.68 2.19
CA LEU A 73 -8.74 5.18 0.87
C LEU A 73 -9.94 4.21 0.88
N LYS A 74 -10.51 3.93 2.06
CA LYS A 74 -11.67 3.04 2.27
C LYS A 74 -11.47 1.62 1.74
N LEU A 75 -10.23 1.14 1.69
CA LEU A 75 -9.92 -0.23 1.25
C LEU A 75 -10.41 -1.28 2.25
N ASP A 76 -10.81 -0.86 3.46
CA ASP A 76 -11.52 -1.69 4.45
C ASP A 76 -12.96 -2.02 4.03
N GLN A 77 -13.54 -1.23 3.12
CA GLN A 77 -14.91 -1.36 2.64
C GLN A 77 -14.97 -1.86 1.20
N ASP A 78 -14.11 -1.33 0.33
CA ASP A 78 -14.11 -1.64 -1.10
C ASP A 78 -12.66 -1.78 -1.60
N SER A 79 -12.22 -3.02 -1.71
CA SER A 79 -10.92 -3.36 -2.32
C SER A 79 -11.09 -3.49 -3.84
N VAL A 80 -10.11 -3.02 -4.61
CA VAL A 80 -10.20 -2.87 -6.07
C VAL A 80 -9.64 -4.07 -6.82
N PHE A 81 -8.51 -4.63 -6.38
CA PHE A 81 -7.82 -5.73 -7.08
C PHE A 81 -8.02 -7.09 -6.42
N ASP A 82 -8.01 -7.15 -5.09
CA ASP A 82 -8.14 -8.39 -4.32
C ASP A 82 -9.26 -8.22 -3.29
N PHE A 83 -10.35 -8.98 -3.46
CA PHE A 83 -11.51 -8.92 -2.57
C PHE A 83 -11.19 -9.30 -1.11
N GLU A 84 -10.07 -10.00 -0.86
CA GLU A 84 -9.58 -10.30 0.48
C GLU A 84 -8.43 -9.37 0.91
N PHE A 85 -8.13 -8.31 0.15
CA PHE A 85 -7.02 -7.41 0.39
C PHE A 85 -7.00 -6.94 1.83
N TRP A 86 -8.11 -6.38 2.33
CA TRP A 86 -8.16 -5.85 3.70
C TRP A 86 -7.80 -6.88 4.76
N LYS A 87 -8.29 -8.11 4.60
CA LYS A 87 -7.99 -9.22 5.52
C LYS A 87 -6.51 -9.60 5.44
N LYS A 88 -5.99 -9.85 4.23
CA LYS A 88 -4.58 -10.21 3.99
C LYS A 88 -3.62 -9.14 4.51
N PHE A 89 -3.98 -7.88 4.27
CA PHE A 89 -3.24 -6.73 4.74
C PHE A 89 -3.19 -6.68 6.26
N ASN A 90 -4.32 -6.79 6.96
CA ASN A 90 -4.31 -6.82 8.43
C ASN A 90 -3.54 -8.03 8.98
N ASP A 91 -3.73 -9.23 8.43
CA ASP A 91 -2.96 -10.43 8.83
C ASP A 91 -1.45 -10.19 8.67
N TYR A 92 -1.05 -9.53 7.58
CA TYR A 92 0.34 -9.15 7.35
C TYR A 92 0.86 -8.14 8.37
N LEU A 93 0.06 -7.14 8.74
CA LEU A 93 0.42 -6.17 9.78
C LEU A 93 0.53 -6.83 11.17
N GLU A 94 -0.35 -7.77 11.50
CA GLU A 94 -0.34 -8.47 12.78
C GLU A 94 0.87 -9.40 12.94
N LYS A 95 1.38 -10.00 11.85
CA LYS A 95 2.63 -10.77 11.87
C LYS A 95 3.83 -9.95 12.34
N LYS A 96 3.84 -8.62 12.13
CA LYS A 96 4.84 -7.72 12.72
C LYS A 96 4.82 -7.74 14.25
N HIS A 97 3.63 -7.88 14.84
CA HIS A 97 3.42 -7.86 16.29
C HIS A 97 3.63 -9.23 16.94
N GLY A 98 3.55 -10.32 16.18
CA GLY A 98 3.69 -11.70 16.66
C GLY A 98 5.13 -12.23 16.81
N ASN A 99 6.15 -11.51 16.29
CA ASN A 99 7.57 -11.87 16.45
C ASN A 99 8.24 -11.04 17.55
N ARG A 100 7.75 -11.16 18.79
CA ARG A 100 8.42 -10.65 20.00
C ARG A 100 8.90 -11.81 20.87
#